data_AF-A0A6P1DT97-F1
#
_entry.id   AF-A0A6P1DT97-F1
#
_cell.length_a   1.000
_cell.length_b   1.000
_cell.length_c   1.000
_cell.angle_alpha   90.00
_cell.angle_beta   90.00
_cell.angle_gamma   90.00
#
_symmetry.space_group_name_H-M   'P 1'
#
loop_
_entity.id
_entity.type
_entity.pdbx_description
1 polymer ?
#
loop_
_entity_poly.entity_id
_entity_poly.type
_entity_poly.pdbx_seq_one_letter_code
_entity_poly.pdbx_strand_id
1 'polypeptide(L)'
;MLALLPIIILYAVTIILYALTREDLAGTASYWEYFVPVVAFISIITAWANAYARGDSRLLYLIRQIIIWGAFLWMLLTLQAAGVEAALGSEKTTITLILMLAMVAMLVGLYLDAKMFFYSLFLGLCGYLLADPANVAVLGKIGETLKIEDAANKPMMMIMLLAIGTFLISIFLLLSTRGSVAARRSR
;
A
#
# COMPACT_ATOMS: atom_id res chain seq x y z
N MET A 1 12.99 4.54 16.45
CA MET A 1 11.57 4.86 16.23
C MET A 1 11.33 5.68 14.97
N LEU A 2 12.05 6.79 14.71
CA LEU A 2 11.87 7.63 13.51
C LEU A 2 11.85 6.90 12.15
N ALA A 3 12.61 5.82 11.97
CA ALA A 3 12.64 5.09 10.71
C ALA A 3 11.44 4.18 10.46
N LEU A 4 10.66 3.86 11.49
CA LEU A 4 9.42 3.09 11.36
C LEU A 4 8.24 4.00 11.02
N LEU A 5 8.36 5.29 11.36
CA LEU A 5 7.31 6.30 11.21
C LEU A 5 6.68 6.31 9.80
N PRO A 6 7.44 6.28 8.68
CA PRO A 6 6.82 6.28 7.36
C PRO A 6 5.94 5.05 7.10
N ILE A 7 6.38 3.87 7.57
CA ILE A 7 5.61 2.64 7.40
C ILE A 7 4.38 2.66 8.32
N ILE A 8 4.53 3.14 9.56
CA ILE A 8 3.39 3.31 10.49
C ILE A 8 2.33 4.22 9.86
N ILE A 9 2.75 5.36 9.27
CA ILE A 9 1.85 6.28 8.59
C ILE A 9 1.11 5.59 7.45
N LEU A 10 1.81 4.82 6.60
CA LEU A 10 1.16 4.08 5.50
C LEU A 10 0.03 3.18 5.99
N TYR A 11 0.31 2.31 6.96
CA TYR A 11 -0.69 1.35 7.42
C TYR A 11 -1.81 2.04 8.22
N ALA A 12 -1.48 2.98 9.10
CA ALA A 12 -2.48 3.68 9.91
C ALA A 12 -3.44 4.51 9.03
N VAL A 13 -2.91 5.27 8.08
CA VAL A 13 -3.74 6.07 7.17
C VAL A 13 -4.59 5.17 6.29
N THR A 14 -4.06 4.06 5.76
CA THR A 14 -4.87 3.11 4.98
C THR A 14 -6.01 2.50 5.78
N ILE A 15 -5.80 2.16 7.06
CA ILE A 15 -6.89 1.66 7.94
C ILE A 15 -7.96 2.74 8.13
N ILE A 16 -7.55 3.98 8.39
CA ILE A 16 -8.48 5.11 8.59
C ILE A 16 -9.27 5.37 7.30
N LEU A 17 -8.59 5.46 6.16
CA LEU A 17 -9.24 5.66 4.86
C LEU A 17 -10.17 4.52 4.52
N TYR A 18 -9.77 3.27 4.74
CA TYR A 18 -10.65 2.13 4.55
C TYR A 18 -11.92 2.22 5.41
N ALA A 19 -11.78 2.58 6.68
CA ALA A 19 -12.92 2.74 7.58
C ALA A 19 -13.89 3.83 7.08
N LEU A 20 -13.36 4.99 6.67
CA LEU A 20 -14.15 6.09 6.10
C LEU A 20 -14.83 5.68 4.79
N THR A 21 -14.10 5.00 3.89
CA THR A 21 -14.64 4.60 2.59
C THR A 21 -15.74 3.56 2.71
N ARG A 22 -15.77 2.74 3.76
CA ARG A 22 -16.89 1.84 4.01
C ARG A 22 -18.20 2.56 4.34
N GLU A 23 -18.11 3.74 4.94
CA GLU A 23 -19.28 4.55 5.32
C GLU A 23 -19.73 5.45 4.16
N ASP A 24 -18.78 5.99 3.41
CA ASP A 24 -19.04 6.84 2.23
C ASP A 24 -17.99 6.60 1.13
N LEU A 25 -18.34 5.75 0.16
CA LEU A 25 -17.48 5.40 -0.96
C LEU A 25 -17.24 6.59 -1.90
N ALA A 26 -18.23 7.43 -2.13
CA ALA A 26 -18.13 8.53 -3.07
C ALA A 26 -17.42 9.75 -2.46
N GLY A 27 -17.77 10.11 -1.22
CA GLY A 27 -17.21 11.27 -0.53
C GLY A 27 -15.74 11.11 -0.11
N THR A 28 -15.19 9.89 -0.18
CA THR A 28 -13.79 9.61 0.20
C THR A 28 -12.80 9.58 -0.96
N ALA A 29 -13.27 9.73 -2.20
CA ALA A 29 -12.44 9.71 -3.41
C ALA A 29 -11.23 10.66 -3.31
N SER A 30 -11.48 11.93 -2.96
CA SER A 30 -10.44 12.95 -2.86
C SER A 30 -9.39 12.61 -1.78
N TYR A 31 -9.77 11.96 -0.68
CA TYR A 31 -8.81 11.55 0.34
C TYR A 31 -7.83 10.50 -0.20
N TRP A 32 -8.32 9.56 -1.02
CA TRP A 32 -7.46 8.59 -1.70
C TRP A 32 -6.55 9.25 -2.73
N GLU A 33 -7.06 10.22 -3.50
CA GLU A 33 -6.25 10.98 -4.46
C GLU A 33 -5.09 11.71 -3.77
N TYR A 34 -5.33 12.36 -2.62
CA TYR A 34 -4.28 13.00 -1.83
C TYR A 34 -3.33 11.98 -1.18
N PHE A 35 -3.81 10.78 -0.91
CA PHE A 35 -2.97 9.74 -0.32
C PHE A 35 -1.99 9.12 -1.32
N VAL A 36 -2.33 9.05 -2.62
CA VAL A 36 -1.41 8.55 -3.68
C VAL A 36 -0.02 9.18 -3.63
N PRO A 37 0.15 10.53 -3.67
CA PRO A 37 1.48 11.14 -3.61
C PRO A 37 2.18 10.91 -2.27
N VAL A 38 1.43 10.73 -1.17
CA VAL A 38 2.01 10.36 0.13
C VAL A 38 2.61 8.96 0.07
N VAL A 39 1.91 7.98 -0.51
CA VAL A 39 2.44 6.63 -0.71
C VAL A 39 3.68 6.64 -1.60
N ALA A 40 3.63 7.40 -2.70
CA ALA A 40 4.78 7.59 -3.59
C ALA A 40 5.99 8.13 -2.84
N PHE A 41 5.82 9.22 -2.10
CA PHE A 41 6.87 9.85 -1.31
C PHE A 41 7.46 8.89 -0.27
N ILE A 42 6.60 8.19 0.49
CA ILE A 42 7.05 7.23 1.50
C ILE A 42 7.86 6.11 0.84
N SER A 43 7.41 5.58 -0.30
CA SER A 43 8.15 4.51 -0.99
C SER A 43 9.54 4.94 -1.44
N ILE A 44 9.70 6.19 -1.88
CA ILE A 44 10.98 6.73 -2.31
C ILE A 44 11.94 6.78 -1.12
N ILE A 45 11.51 7.34 0.01
CA ILE A 45 12.37 7.52 1.19
C ILE A 45 12.69 6.19 1.89
N THR A 46 11.76 5.24 1.95
CA THR A 46 11.96 3.99 2.70
C THR A 46 12.92 3.01 2.05
N ALA A 47 13.05 3.04 0.72
CA ALA A 47 13.97 2.16 0.00
C ALA A 47 15.29 2.82 -0.40
N TRP A 48 15.49 4.11 -0.10
CA TRP A 48 16.75 4.80 -0.34
C TRP A 48 17.96 4.09 0.31
N ALA A 49 17.80 3.66 1.56
CA ALA A 49 18.84 2.91 2.28
C ALA A 49 19.07 1.50 1.69
N ASN A 50 18.05 0.88 1.09
CA ASN A 50 18.15 -0.45 0.49
C ASN A 50 19.02 -0.45 -0.77
N ALA A 51 18.98 0.61 -1.56
CA ALA A 51 19.86 0.75 -2.73
C ALA A 51 21.34 0.78 -2.31
N TYR A 52 21.67 1.50 -1.23
CA TYR A 52 23.02 1.51 -0.67
C TYR A 52 23.44 0.14 -0.10
N ALA A 53 22.52 -0.55 0.58
CA ALA A 53 22.74 -1.89 1.13
C ALA A 53 23.14 -2.91 0.06
N ARG A 54 22.46 -2.88 -1.09
CA ARG A 54 22.69 -3.79 -2.23
C ARG A 54 23.93 -3.43 -3.04
N GLY A 55 24.40 -2.18 -2.96
CA GLY A 55 25.51 -1.67 -3.78
C GLY A 55 25.05 -1.17 -5.14
N ASP A 56 23.74 -0.95 -5.29
CA ASP A 56 23.15 -0.41 -6.49
C ASP A 56 23.32 1.12 -6.54
N SER A 57 23.26 1.67 -7.76
CA SER A 57 23.24 3.11 -7.95
C SER A 57 21.96 3.72 -7.36
N ARG A 58 22.12 4.55 -6.33
CA ARG A 58 21.03 5.33 -5.71
C ARG A 58 20.33 6.25 -6.71
N LEU A 59 21.08 6.75 -7.70
CA LEU A 59 20.54 7.58 -8.77
C LEU A 59 19.61 6.77 -9.69
N LEU A 60 20.02 5.57 -10.11
CA LEU A 60 19.17 4.70 -10.93
C LEU A 60 17.91 4.26 -10.18
N TYR A 61 18.02 3.98 -8.88
CA TYR A 61 16.86 3.73 -8.02
C TYR A 61 15.88 4.91 -8.04
N LEU A 62 16.38 6.13 -7.83
CA LEU A 62 15.55 7.34 -7.82
C LEU A 62 14.86 7.57 -9.16
N ILE A 63 15.60 7.43 -10.26
CA ILE A 63 15.05 7.55 -11.63
C ILE A 63 13.92 6.55 -11.83
N ARG A 64 14.11 5.28 -11.46
CA ARG A 64 13.06 4.25 -11.56
C ARG A 64 11.83 4.60 -10.74
N GLN A 65 11.99 5.07 -9.51
CA GLN A 65 10.87 5.49 -8.68
C GLN A 65 10.11 6.68 -9.29
N ILE A 66 10.83 7.70 -9.76
CA ILE A 66 10.22 8.88 -10.40
C ILE A 66 9.46 8.47 -11.66
N ILE A 67 10.02 7.56 -12.47
CA ILE A 67 9.34 7.07 -13.68
C ILE A 67 8.06 6.33 -13.30
N ILE A 68 8.11 5.39 -12.36
CA ILE A 68 6.94 4.57 -11.99
C ILE A 68 5.83 5.44 -11.37
N TRP A 69 6.16 6.23 -10.34
CA TRP A 69 5.17 7.06 -9.66
C TRP A 69 4.72 8.26 -10.50
N GLY A 70 5.63 8.85 -11.26
CA GLY A 70 5.32 9.94 -12.19
C GLY A 70 4.41 9.47 -13.32
N ALA A 71 4.66 8.29 -13.91
CA ALA A 71 3.76 7.70 -14.90
C ALA A 71 2.39 7.38 -14.31
N PHE A 72 2.33 6.88 -13.08
CA PHE A 72 1.06 6.62 -12.40
C PHE A 72 0.26 7.91 -12.12
N LEU A 73 0.90 8.94 -11.56
CA LEU A 73 0.24 10.23 -11.33
C LEU A 73 -0.23 10.87 -12.63
N TRP A 74 0.59 10.80 -13.69
CA TRP A 74 0.20 11.27 -15.01
C TRP A 74 -1.00 10.49 -15.57
N MET A 75 -1.03 9.17 -15.38
CA MET A 75 -2.16 8.34 -15.76
C MET A 75 -3.43 8.73 -15.00
N LEU A 76 -3.37 9.01 -13.69
CA LEU A 76 -4.54 9.45 -12.94
C LEU A 76 -5.10 10.78 -13.48
N LEU A 77 -4.22 11.74 -13.77
CA LEU A 77 -4.62 13.02 -14.35
C LEU A 77 -5.26 12.87 -15.74
N THR A 78 -4.73 11.97 -16.59
CA THR A 78 -5.30 11.74 -17.93
C THR A 78 -6.65 11.04 -17.86
N LEU A 79 -6.83 10.07 -16.94
CA LEU A 79 -8.12 9.41 -16.70
C LEU A 79 -9.17 10.40 -16.18
N GLN A 80 -8.79 11.28 -15.26
CA GLN A 80 -9.68 12.33 -14.76
C GLN A 80 -10.08 13.31 -15.86
N ALA A 81 -9.11 13.77 -16.67
CA ALA A 81 -9.37 14.65 -17.82
C ALA A 81 -10.24 13.99 -18.90
N ALA A 82 -10.17 12.65 -19.04
CA ALA A 82 -11.01 11.88 -19.94
C ALA A 82 -12.44 11.64 -19.42
N GLY A 83 -12.78 12.11 -18.21
CA GLY A 83 -14.12 11.96 -17.64
C GLY A 83 -14.44 10.55 -17.17
N VAL A 84 -13.44 9.76 -16.75
CA VAL A 84 -13.62 8.38 -16.28
C VAL A 84 -14.60 8.29 -15.09
N GLU A 85 -14.60 9.30 -14.21
CA GLU A 85 -15.55 9.36 -13.09
C GLU A 85 -17.00 9.45 -13.58
N ALA A 86 -17.27 10.27 -14.60
CA ALA A 86 -18.60 10.38 -15.19
C ALA A 86 -19.04 9.08 -15.89
N ALA A 87 -18.09 8.31 -16.43
CA ALA A 87 -18.36 7.05 -17.11
C ALA A 87 -18.59 5.87 -16.14
N LEU A 88 -17.79 5.76 -15.08
CA LEU A 88 -17.84 4.64 -14.13
C LEU A 88 -18.75 4.90 -12.92
N GLY A 89 -18.99 6.16 -12.58
CA GLY A 89 -19.54 6.57 -11.28
C GLY A 89 -18.47 6.68 -10.20
N SER A 90 -18.73 7.52 -9.20
CA SER A 90 -17.78 7.90 -8.14
C SER A 90 -17.31 6.70 -7.29
N GLU A 91 -18.23 5.80 -6.92
CA GLU A 91 -17.90 4.61 -6.11
C GLU A 91 -16.90 3.69 -6.83
N LYS A 92 -17.20 3.33 -8.09
CA LYS A 92 -16.34 2.46 -8.89
C LYS A 92 -15.00 3.12 -9.20
N THR A 93 -14.99 4.44 -9.37
CA THR A 93 -13.76 5.21 -9.59
C THR A 93 -12.86 5.16 -8.36
N THR A 94 -13.42 5.32 -7.16
CA THR A 94 -12.68 5.23 -5.89
C THR A 94 -12.09 3.83 -5.68
N ILE A 95 -12.89 2.78 -5.90
CA ILE A 95 -12.40 1.39 -5.82
C ILE A 95 -11.29 1.14 -6.84
N THR A 96 -11.46 1.63 -8.08
CA THR A 96 -10.46 1.50 -9.14
C THR A 96 -9.15 2.18 -8.76
N LEU A 97 -9.21 3.40 -8.21
CA LEU A 97 -8.06 4.14 -7.72
C LEU A 97 -7.28 3.33 -6.66
N ILE A 98 -7.97 2.77 -5.68
CA ILE A 98 -7.36 1.95 -4.60
C ILE A 98 -6.66 0.72 -5.19
N LEU A 99 -7.31 0.01 -6.11
CA LEU A 99 -6.75 -1.18 -6.75
C LEU A 99 -5.56 -0.85 -7.66
N MET A 100 -5.62 0.26 -8.41
CA MET A 100 -4.50 0.74 -9.21
C MET A 100 -3.31 1.13 -8.33
N LEU A 101 -3.56 1.83 -7.21
CA LEU A 101 -2.53 2.17 -6.24
C LEU A 101 -1.89 0.91 -5.65
N ALA A 102 -2.69 -0.12 -5.32
CA ALA A 102 -2.17 -1.41 -4.87
C ALA A 102 -1.28 -2.06 -5.95
N MET A 103 -1.70 -2.06 -7.22
CA MET A 103 -0.91 -2.62 -8.32
C MET A 103 0.42 -1.89 -8.53
N VAL A 104 0.43 -0.55 -8.49
CA VAL A 104 1.67 0.22 -8.61
C VAL A 104 2.57 0.01 -7.40
N ALA A 105 2.02 -0.02 -6.19
CA ALA A 105 2.78 -0.36 -4.99
C ALA A 105 3.35 -1.80 -5.06
N MET A 106 2.62 -2.74 -5.65
CA MET A 106 3.09 -4.11 -5.89
C MET A 106 4.25 -4.14 -6.89
N LEU A 107 4.16 -3.38 -7.98
CA LEU A 107 5.24 -3.24 -8.96
C LEU A 107 6.51 -2.68 -8.31
N VAL A 108 6.39 -1.60 -7.55
CA VAL A 108 7.49 -1.06 -6.74
C VAL A 108 8.00 -2.11 -5.75
N GLY A 109 7.08 -2.86 -5.15
CA GLY A 109 7.30 -4.00 -4.28
C GLY A 109 8.27 -5.03 -4.83
N LEU A 110 7.94 -5.54 -6.02
CA LEU A 110 8.65 -6.61 -6.69
C LEU A 110 10.04 -6.18 -7.17
N TYR A 111 10.17 -4.95 -7.69
CA TYR A 111 11.39 -4.53 -8.37
C TYR A 111 12.33 -3.66 -7.52
N LEU A 112 11.81 -2.90 -6.56
CA LEU A 112 12.58 -1.84 -5.89
C LEU A 112 12.55 -1.96 -4.37
N ASP A 113 11.39 -2.17 -3.76
CA ASP A 113 11.21 -2.21 -2.32
C ASP A 113 10.25 -3.31 -1.85
N ALA A 114 10.78 -4.48 -1.49
CA ALA A 114 9.98 -5.61 -1.01
C ALA A 114 8.99 -5.27 0.13
N LYS A 115 9.21 -4.20 0.90
CA LYS A 115 8.24 -3.74 1.91
C LYS A 115 6.93 -3.28 1.29
N MET A 116 6.99 -2.63 0.12
CA MET A 116 5.82 -2.17 -0.63
C MET A 116 5.01 -3.32 -1.21
N PHE A 117 5.62 -4.48 -1.45
CA PHE A 117 4.91 -5.68 -1.87
C PHE A 117 3.91 -6.12 -0.79
N PHE A 118 4.35 -6.26 0.47
CA PHE A 118 3.44 -6.65 1.56
C PHE A 118 2.36 -5.59 1.83
N TYR A 119 2.73 -4.31 1.76
CA TYR A 119 1.77 -3.22 1.83
C TYR A 119 0.74 -3.27 0.70
N SER A 120 1.16 -3.59 -0.53
CA SER A 120 0.24 -3.72 -1.67
C SER A 120 -0.73 -4.90 -1.53
N LEU A 121 -0.31 -6.01 -0.93
CA LEU A 121 -1.21 -7.13 -0.67
C LEU A 121 -2.30 -6.72 0.34
N PHE A 122 -1.91 -6.01 1.38
CA PHE A 122 -2.84 -5.43 2.35
C PHE A 122 -3.80 -4.43 1.68
N LEU A 123 -3.28 -3.45 0.94
CA LEU A 123 -4.08 -2.43 0.27
C LEU A 123 -5.02 -3.04 -0.80
N GLY A 124 -4.53 -4.02 -1.56
CA GLY A 124 -5.31 -4.74 -2.57
C GLY A 124 -6.47 -5.50 -1.94
N LEU A 125 -6.25 -6.13 -0.79
CA LEU A 125 -7.33 -6.77 -0.04
C LEU A 125 -8.35 -5.75 0.49
N CYS A 126 -7.90 -4.58 0.97
CA CYS A 126 -8.80 -3.49 1.34
C CYS A 126 -9.68 -3.07 0.14
N GLY A 127 -9.08 -2.86 -1.04
CA GLY A 127 -9.82 -2.54 -2.26
C GLY A 127 -10.81 -3.64 -2.67
N TYR A 128 -10.40 -4.91 -2.58
CA TYR A 128 -11.26 -6.05 -2.86
C TYR A 128 -12.49 -6.10 -1.94
N LEU A 129 -12.30 -5.91 -0.63
CA LEU A 129 -13.39 -5.92 0.34
C LEU A 129 -14.31 -4.69 0.25
N LEU A 130 -13.82 -3.58 -0.31
CA LEU A 130 -14.67 -2.43 -0.66
C LEU A 130 -15.47 -2.72 -1.94
N ALA A 131 -14.88 -3.44 -2.90
CA ALA A 131 -15.53 -3.79 -4.17
C ALA A 131 -16.65 -4.81 -4.00
N ASP A 132 -16.45 -5.81 -3.13
CA ASP A 132 -17.42 -6.85 -2.85
C ASP A 132 -17.49 -7.14 -1.34
N PRO A 133 -18.22 -6.31 -0.56
CA PRO A 133 -18.29 -6.44 0.89
C PRO A 133 -18.95 -7.73 1.37
N ALA A 134 -19.75 -8.38 0.53
CA ALA A 134 -20.40 -9.65 0.83
C ALA A 134 -19.45 -10.84 0.66
N ASN A 135 -18.43 -10.70 -0.19
CA ASN A 135 -17.48 -11.77 -0.52
C ASN A 135 -16.26 -11.74 0.40
N VAL A 136 -16.52 -12.06 1.66
CA VAL A 136 -15.52 -12.19 2.72
C VAL A 136 -14.90 -13.60 2.77
N ALA A 137 -15.05 -14.42 1.73
CA ALA A 137 -14.55 -15.79 1.69
C ALA A 137 -13.02 -15.86 1.91
N VAL A 138 -12.29 -14.88 1.42
CA VAL A 138 -10.84 -14.73 1.67
C VAL A 138 -10.55 -14.52 3.15
N LEU A 139 -11.37 -13.69 3.84
CA LEU A 139 -11.25 -13.47 5.28
C LEU A 139 -11.61 -14.73 6.08
N GLY A 140 -12.57 -15.54 5.62
CA GLY A 140 -12.92 -16.81 6.25
C GLY A 140 -11.72 -17.75 6.36
N LYS A 141 -11.00 -17.99 5.25
CA LYS A 141 -9.80 -18.86 5.23
C LYS A 141 -8.68 -18.34 6.13
N ILE A 142 -8.47 -17.02 6.13
CA ILE A 142 -7.48 -16.37 7.00
C ILE A 142 -7.90 -16.50 8.46
N GLY A 143 -9.19 -16.31 8.76
CA GLY A 143 -9.77 -16.42 10.09
C GLY A 143 -9.66 -17.81 10.68
N GLU A 144 -9.95 -18.85 9.90
CA GLU A 144 -9.76 -20.25 10.29
C GLU A 144 -8.29 -20.54 10.64
N THR A 145 -7.37 -20.06 9.82
CA THR A 145 -5.92 -20.22 10.05
C THR A 145 -5.49 -19.54 11.37
N LEU A 146 -6.09 -18.40 11.69
CA LEU A 146 -5.82 -17.63 12.89
C LEU A 146 -6.69 -18.02 14.10
N LYS A 147 -7.57 -19.03 13.95
CA LYS A 147 -8.54 -19.47 14.97
C LYS A 147 -9.46 -18.34 15.47
N ILE A 148 -9.95 -17.51 14.56
CA ILE A 148 -10.88 -16.41 14.86
C ILE A 148 -12.30 -16.86 14.58
N GLU A 149 -13.13 -16.95 15.62
CA GLU A 149 -14.56 -17.23 15.48
C GLU A 149 -15.29 -16.11 14.73
N ASP A 150 -16.07 -16.50 13.72
CA ASP A 150 -16.87 -15.62 12.87
C ASP A 150 -16.09 -14.48 12.20
N ALA A 151 -14.89 -14.79 11.69
CA ALA A 151 -14.05 -13.82 10.98
C ALA A 151 -14.76 -13.08 9.84
N ALA A 152 -15.66 -13.77 9.13
CA ALA A 152 -16.48 -13.20 8.06
C ALA A 152 -17.37 -12.03 8.52
N ASN A 153 -17.84 -12.07 9.78
CA ASN A 153 -18.71 -11.05 10.36
C ASN A 153 -17.92 -9.91 11.03
N LYS A 154 -16.58 -9.97 11.03
CA LYS A 154 -15.70 -8.99 11.69
C LYS A 154 -14.66 -8.41 10.72
N PRO A 155 -15.06 -7.83 9.57
CA PRO A 155 -14.13 -7.39 8.52
C PRO A 155 -13.10 -6.35 9.01
N MET A 156 -13.50 -5.42 9.88
CA MET A 156 -12.56 -4.44 10.46
C MET A 156 -11.49 -5.09 11.34
N MET A 157 -11.87 -6.06 12.18
CA MET A 157 -10.92 -6.80 13.01
C MET A 157 -9.92 -7.56 12.14
N MET A 158 -10.41 -8.23 11.10
CA MET A 158 -9.58 -8.98 10.16
C MET A 158 -8.60 -8.07 9.41
N ILE A 159 -9.04 -6.88 8.98
CA ILE A 159 -8.17 -5.90 8.33
C ILE A 159 -7.11 -5.37 9.27
N MET A 160 -7.45 -5.09 10.53
CA MET A 160 -6.45 -4.68 11.52
C MET A 160 -5.41 -5.78 11.75
N LEU A 161 -5.83 -7.05 11.87
CA LEU A 161 -4.91 -8.16 12.05
C LEU A 161 -4.00 -8.37 10.84
N LEU A 162 -4.54 -8.25 9.63
CA LEU A 162 -3.76 -8.34 8.40
C LEU A 162 -2.81 -7.16 8.23
N ALA A 163 -3.25 -5.95 8.59
CA ALA A 163 -2.39 -4.78 8.64
C ALA A 163 -1.22 -5.02 9.61
N ILE A 164 -1.48 -5.53 10.82
CA ILE A 164 -0.43 -5.86 11.79
C ILE A 164 0.52 -6.92 11.23
N GLY A 165 0.01 -8.00 10.64
CA GLY A 165 0.84 -9.08 10.10
C GLY A 165 1.77 -8.59 8.97
N THR A 166 1.22 -7.90 7.98
CA THR A 166 1.99 -7.35 6.85
C THR A 166 2.94 -6.24 7.31
N PHE A 167 2.53 -5.40 8.28
CA PHE A 167 3.39 -4.40 8.91
C PHE A 167 4.60 -5.02 9.61
N LEU A 168 4.42 -6.09 10.39
CA LEU A 168 5.51 -6.79 11.07
C LEU A 168 6.53 -7.35 10.06
N ILE A 169 6.07 -7.92 8.94
CA ILE A 169 6.94 -8.38 7.86
C ILE A 169 7.70 -7.19 7.25
N SER A 170 7.03 -6.08 6.96
CA SER A 170 7.67 -4.86 6.45
C SER A 170 8.74 -4.32 7.41
N ILE A 171 8.50 -4.36 8.74
CA ILE A 171 9.48 -3.98 9.76
C ILE A 171 10.68 -4.91 9.73
N PHE A 172 10.45 -6.22 9.71
CA PHE A 172 11.52 -7.21 9.68
C PHE A 172 12.46 -6.97 8.49
N LEU A 173 11.91 -6.75 7.30
CA LEU A 173 12.68 -6.41 6.11
C LEU A 173 13.47 -5.11 6.26
N LEU A 174 12.87 -4.07 6.86
CA LEU A 174 13.55 -2.80 7.12
C LEU A 174 14.72 -2.97 8.09
N LEU A 175 14.53 -3.74 9.17
CA LEU A 175 15.59 -3.97 10.15
C LEU A 175 16.73 -4.80 9.56
N SER A 176 16.40 -5.83 8.77
CA SER A 176 17.38 -6.66 8.06
C SER A 176 18.25 -5.83 7.11
N THR A 177 17.65 -4.96 6.29
CA THR A 177 18.44 -4.13 5.36
C THR A 177 19.32 -3.15 6.11
N ARG A 178 18.86 -2.58 7.23
CA ARG A 178 19.69 -1.71 8.06
C ARG A 178 20.87 -2.42 8.72
N GLY A 179 20.68 -3.67 9.16
CA GLY A 179 21.77 -4.51 9.64
C GLY A 179 22.84 -4.71 8.56
N SER A 180 22.42 -4.98 7.32
CA SER A 180 23.35 -5.13 6.20
C SER A 180 24.10 -3.83 5.85
N VAL A 181 23.45 -2.66 5.97
CA VAL A 181 24.10 -1.35 5.80
C VAL A 181 25.14 -1.10 6.88
N ALA A 182 24.84 -1.42 8.14
CA ALA A 182 25.77 -1.25 9.25
C ALA A 182 27.02 -2.12 9.06
N ALA A 183 26.84 -3.39 8.67
CA ALA A 183 27.93 -4.33 8.40
C ALA A 183 28.83 -3.88 7.23
N ARG A 184 28.27 -3.18 6.23
CA ARG A 184 29.06 -2.61 5.13
C ARG A 184 29.85 -1.38 5.50
N ARG A 185 29.37 -0.55 6.43
CA ARG A 185 30.08 0.65 6.89
C ARG A 185 31.23 0.35 7.86
N SER A 186 31.20 -0.83 8.49
CA SER A 186 32.25 -1.28 9.40
C SER A 186 33.41 -2.01 8.71
N ARG A 187 33.34 -2.20 7.39
CA ARG A 187 34.43 -2.69 6.54
C ARG A 187 35.10 -1.51 5.86
#